data_AF-A0A932KE31-F1
#
_entry.id   AF-A0A932KE31-F1
#
_cell.length_a   1.000
_cell.length_b   1.000
_cell.length_c   1.000
_cell.angle_alpha   90.00
_cell.angle_beta   90.00
_cell.angle_gamma   90.00
#
_symmetry.space_group_name_H-M   'P 1'
#
loop_
_entity.id
_entity.type
_entity.pdbx_description
1 polymer ?
#
loop_
_entity_poly.entity_id
_entity_poly.type
_entity_poly.pdbx_seq_one_letter_code
_entity_poly.pdbx_strand_id
1 'polypeptide(L)'
;IMLMLLFAVTWRLLPVSGWESWQATILPAVTLGTFQAPLFLRMSRSAMLEVLGLDYIQTARAKGLAEWLVIVKHGLKNAAIPIVTVIGLQFGVLLGGAVVTETVFAIPGTGRLIWRAIGQLDFPVVQAGVMTLSLIIVLVNFAVDLLYVYLNPQVRIS
;
A
#
# COMPACT_ATOMS: atom_id res chain seq x y z
N ILE A 1 -7.88 -16.17 2.69
CA ILE A 1 -8.54 -17.50 2.75
C ILE A 1 -9.86 -17.43 3.54
N MET A 2 -9.87 -16.96 4.80
CA MET A 2 -11.11 -16.82 5.60
C MET A 2 -12.20 -15.95 4.94
N LEU A 3 -11.83 -14.80 4.36
CA LEU A 3 -12.75 -13.92 3.62
C LEU A 3 -13.33 -14.56 2.35
N MET A 4 -12.55 -15.43 1.71
CA MET A 4 -12.97 -16.16 0.51
C MET A 4 -14.00 -17.24 0.87
N LEU A 5 -13.81 -17.94 1.98
CA LEU A 5 -14.77 -18.92 2.49
C LEU A 5 -16.09 -18.26 2.91
N LEU A 6 -16.03 -17.12 3.62
CA LEU A 6 -17.23 -16.43 4.10
C LEU A 6 -18.08 -15.82 2.97
N PHE A 7 -17.47 -15.06 2.06
CA PHE A 7 -18.22 -14.29 1.05
C PHE A 7 -18.45 -15.05 -0.26
N ALA A 8 -17.48 -15.87 -0.68
CA ALA A 8 -17.55 -16.56 -1.96
C ALA A 8 -18.21 -17.95 -1.83
N VAL A 9 -17.95 -18.66 -0.73
CA VAL A 9 -18.44 -20.05 -0.53
C VAL A 9 -19.72 -20.11 0.31
N THR A 10 -19.80 -19.40 1.44
CA THR A 10 -20.99 -19.48 2.32
C THR A 10 -22.17 -18.64 1.81
N TRP A 11 -21.92 -17.42 1.32
CA TRP A 11 -23.01 -16.49 0.95
C TRP A 11 -23.36 -16.44 -0.55
N ARG A 12 -22.55 -17.05 -1.45
CA ARG A 12 -22.79 -17.08 -2.91
C ARG A 12 -23.15 -15.74 -3.56
N LEU A 13 -22.77 -14.61 -2.96
CA LEU A 13 -23.23 -13.28 -3.40
C LEU A 13 -22.37 -12.69 -4.54
N LEU A 14 -21.14 -13.19 -4.73
CA LEU A 14 -20.17 -12.64 -5.71
C LEU A 14 -19.37 -13.77 -6.40
N PRO A 15 -19.08 -13.65 -7.71
CA PRO A 15 -18.28 -14.62 -8.43
C PRO A 15 -16.84 -14.66 -7.89
N VAL A 16 -16.34 -15.89 -7.71
CA VAL A 16 -15.06 -16.20 -7.05
C VAL A 16 -13.86 -15.94 -7.96
N SER A 17 -14.08 -15.83 -9.28
CA SER A 17 -13.02 -15.67 -10.27
C SER A 17 -13.54 -15.08 -11.59
N GLY A 18 -12.66 -14.41 -12.31
CA GLY A 18 -12.91 -13.87 -13.66
C GLY A 18 -12.69 -12.35 -13.76
N TRP A 19 -12.23 -11.90 -14.94
CA TRP A 19 -12.17 -10.46 -15.31
C TRP A 19 -13.49 -9.96 -15.92
N GLU A 20 -14.53 -10.80 -15.94
CA GLU A 20 -15.75 -10.55 -16.72
C GLU A 20 -16.69 -9.50 -16.09
N SER A 21 -16.46 -9.11 -14.83
CA SER A 21 -17.28 -8.09 -14.16
C SER A 21 -16.47 -7.30 -13.12
N TRP A 22 -16.71 -5.98 -13.04
CA TRP A 22 -16.15 -5.08 -12.01
C TRP A 22 -16.40 -5.56 -10.57
N GLN A 23 -17.46 -6.34 -10.38
CA GLN A 23 -17.81 -6.98 -9.11
C GLN A 23 -16.79 -8.03 -8.67
N ALA A 24 -16.11 -8.68 -9.62
CA ALA A 24 -15.05 -9.66 -9.34
C ALA A 24 -13.75 -9.00 -8.83
N THR A 25 -13.57 -7.69 -9.04
CA THR A 25 -12.41 -6.93 -8.56
C THR A 25 -12.55 -6.49 -7.10
N ILE A 26 -13.79 -6.41 -6.58
CA ILE A 26 -14.06 -5.92 -5.23
C ILE A 26 -13.50 -6.86 -4.17
N LEU A 27 -13.69 -8.18 -4.33
CA LEU A 27 -13.24 -9.16 -3.32
C LEU A 27 -11.71 -9.19 -3.15
N PRO A 28 -10.91 -9.26 -4.23
CA PRO A 28 -9.45 -9.17 -4.14
C PRO A 28 -8.97 -7.83 -3.55
N ALA A 29 -9.57 -6.71 -3.99
CA ALA A 29 -9.22 -5.38 -3.49
C ALA A 29 -9.51 -5.22 -2.00
N VAL A 30 -10.67 -5.70 -1.52
CA VAL A 30 -11.02 -5.67 -0.10
C VAL A 30 -10.13 -6.60 0.71
N THR A 31 -9.75 -7.78 0.19
CA THR A 31 -8.87 -8.72 0.88
C THR A 31 -7.46 -8.15 1.04
N LEU A 32 -6.90 -7.56 -0.01
CA LEU A 32 -5.61 -6.87 0.05
C LEU A 32 -5.67 -5.62 0.93
N GLY A 33 -6.77 -4.86 0.82
CA GLY A 33 -7.02 -3.64 1.59
C GLY A 33 -7.16 -3.90 3.09
N THR A 34 -7.92 -4.92 3.50
CA THR A 34 -8.09 -5.26 4.93
C THR A 34 -6.81 -5.81 5.56
N PHE A 35 -5.91 -6.42 4.78
CA PHE A 35 -4.61 -6.87 5.29
C PHE A 35 -3.70 -5.69 5.67
N GLN A 36 -3.67 -4.63 4.87
CA GLN A 36 -2.78 -3.48 5.09
C GLN A 36 -3.41 -2.30 5.84
N ALA A 37 -4.74 -2.15 5.80
CA ALA A 37 -5.45 -1.02 6.41
C ALA A 37 -5.15 -0.83 7.91
N PRO A 38 -5.09 -1.88 8.77
CA PRO A 38 -4.79 -1.70 10.19
C PRO A 38 -3.41 -1.10 10.44
N LEU A 39 -2.41 -1.45 9.61
CA LEU A 39 -1.05 -0.94 9.71
C LEU A 39 -1.01 0.54 9.34
N PHE A 40 -1.61 0.91 8.22
CA PHE A 40 -1.70 2.31 7.80
C PHE A 40 -2.49 3.18 8.78
N LEU A 41 -3.60 2.67 9.33
CA LEU A 41 -4.40 3.39 10.34
C LEU A 41 -3.64 3.62 11.63
N ARG A 42 -2.99 2.59 12.17
CA ARG A 42 -2.18 2.71 13.40
C ARG A 42 -1.03 3.70 13.20
N MET A 43 -0.36 3.61 12.06
CA MET A 43 0.76 4.48 11.76
C MET A 43 0.32 5.93 11.57
N SER A 44 -0.74 6.16 10.78
CA SER A 44 -1.29 7.51 10.58
C SER A 44 -1.73 8.14 11.89
N ARG A 45 -2.36 7.35 12.78
CA ARG A 45 -2.73 7.81 14.13
C ARG A 45 -1.50 8.17 14.96
N SER A 46 -0.46 7.33 14.95
CA SER A 46 0.76 7.57 15.72
C SER A 46 1.48 8.84 15.24
N ALA A 47 1.64 8.99 13.92
CA ALA A 47 2.28 10.17 13.32
C ALA A 47 1.48 11.46 13.60
N MET A 48 0.15 11.39 13.54
CA MET A 48 -0.70 12.53 13.89
C MET A 48 -0.59 12.91 15.37
N LEU A 49 -0.52 11.94 16.29
CA LEU A 49 -0.35 12.23 17.72
C LEU A 49 1.00 12.90 18.01
N GLU A 50 2.07 12.44 17.36
CA GLU A 50 3.41 13.03 17.48
C GLU A 50 3.41 14.48 16.96
N VAL A 51 2.83 14.71 15.79
CA VAL A 51 2.77 16.03 15.18
C VAL A 51 1.89 17.01 15.97
N LEU A 52 0.76 16.55 16.52
CA LEU A 52 -0.13 17.38 17.35
C LEU A 52 0.50 17.81 18.67
N GLY A 53 1.52 17.09 19.15
CA GLY A 53 2.27 17.44 20.36
C GLY A 53 3.29 18.57 20.17
N LEU A 54 3.62 18.94 18.93
CA LEU A 54 4.69 19.90 18.63
C LEU A 54 4.29 21.35 18.97
N ASP A 55 5.24 22.12 19.48
CA ASP A 55 5.03 23.50 19.97
C ASP A 55 4.46 24.44 18.90
N TYR A 56 4.78 24.24 17.62
CA TYR A 56 4.23 25.08 16.55
C TYR A 56 2.72 24.85 16.31
N ILE A 57 2.21 23.64 16.60
CA ILE A 57 0.77 23.34 16.54
C ILE A 57 0.06 23.99 17.73
N GLN A 58 0.65 23.90 18.93
CA GLN A 58 0.12 24.58 20.10
C GLN A 58 0.10 26.11 19.91
N THR A 59 1.14 26.66 19.30
CA THR A 59 1.22 28.09 18.95
C THR A 59 0.18 28.48 17.90
N ALA A 60 -0.07 27.63 16.89
CA ALA A 60 -1.12 27.87 15.89
C ALA A 60 -2.52 27.85 16.52
N ARG A 61 -2.76 26.95 17.47
CA ARG A 61 -4.01 26.89 18.25
C ARG A 61 -4.16 28.13 19.15
N ALA A 62 -3.10 28.56 19.81
CA ALA A 62 -3.08 29.77 20.64
C ALA A 62 -3.35 31.06 19.84
N LYS A 63 -3.00 31.08 18.54
CA LYS A 63 -3.34 32.17 17.61
C LYS A 63 -4.80 32.18 17.15
N GLY A 64 -5.64 31.25 17.61
CA GLY A 64 -7.07 31.19 17.29
C GLY A 64 -7.37 30.60 15.90
N LEU A 65 -6.44 29.88 15.27
CA LEU A 65 -6.71 29.19 14.01
C LEU A 65 -7.72 28.06 14.23
N ALA A 66 -8.66 27.91 13.29
CA ALA A 66 -9.60 26.81 13.27
C ALA A 66 -8.86 25.46 13.26
N GLU A 67 -9.28 24.54 14.13
CA GLU A 67 -8.60 23.26 14.36
C GLU A 67 -8.47 22.42 13.09
N TRP A 68 -9.49 22.45 12.22
CA TRP A 68 -9.44 21.82 10.89
C TRP A 68 -8.30 22.35 10.02
N LEU A 69 -8.04 23.66 10.02
CA LEU A 69 -6.97 24.26 9.22
C LEU A 69 -5.59 23.88 9.77
N VAL A 70 -5.45 23.77 11.09
CA VAL A 70 -4.22 23.34 11.75
C VAL A 70 -3.94 21.88 11.41
N ILE A 71 -4.94 21.00 11.51
CA ILE A 71 -4.84 19.57 11.19
C ILE A 71 -4.48 19.37 9.71
N VAL A 72 -5.24 19.96 8.78
CA VAL A 72 -5.06 19.70 7.34
C VAL A 72 -3.78 20.33 6.80
N LYS A 73 -3.48 21.58 7.17
CA LYS A 73 -2.37 22.34 6.57
C LYS A 73 -1.03 22.12 7.28
N HIS A 74 -1.03 21.96 8.60
CA HIS A 74 0.20 21.86 9.40
C HIS A 74 0.43 20.44 9.93
N GLY A 75 -0.64 19.77 10.37
CA GLY A 75 -0.57 18.41 10.89
C GLY A 75 -0.29 17.37 9.79
N LEU A 76 -1.16 17.32 8.79
CA LEU A 76 -1.15 16.29 7.74
C LEU A 76 0.12 16.33 6.90
N LYS A 77 0.61 17.53 6.55
CA LYS A 77 1.82 17.68 5.74
C LYS A 77 3.06 17.11 6.42
N ASN A 78 3.18 17.29 7.74
CA ASN A 78 4.31 16.77 8.51
C ASN A 78 4.12 15.31 8.91
N ALA A 79 2.88 14.87 9.14
CA ALA A 79 2.56 13.45 9.39
C ALA A 79 2.68 12.58 8.12
N ALA A 80 2.58 13.17 6.93
CA ALA A 80 2.71 12.46 5.66
C ALA A 80 4.12 11.93 5.39
N ILE A 81 5.16 12.56 5.99
CA ILE A 81 6.56 12.18 5.80
C ILE A 81 6.79 10.71 6.19
N PRO A 82 6.51 10.26 7.43
CA PRO A 82 6.69 8.85 7.79
C PRO A 82 5.73 7.91 7.04
N ILE A 83 4.51 8.36 6.72
CA ILE A 83 3.51 7.56 6.00
C ILE A 83 4.03 7.18 4.60
N VAL A 84 4.59 8.14 3.86
CA VAL A 84 5.11 7.91 2.50
C VAL A 84 6.25 6.90 2.49
N THR A 85 7.19 6.99 3.44
CA THR A 85 8.30 6.04 3.55
C THR A 85 7.81 4.61 3.79
N VAL A 86 6.83 4.41 4.68
CA VAL A 86 6.30 3.08 4.96
C VAL A 86 5.43 2.54 3.83
N ILE A 87 4.73 3.40 3.08
CA ILE A 87 4.05 2.98 1.84
C ILE A 87 5.05 2.35 0.86
N GLY A 88 6.23 2.96 0.68
CA GLY A 88 7.30 2.40 -0.18
C GLY A 88 7.76 1.02 0.28
N LEU A 89 8.08 0.88 1.57
CA LEU A 89 8.47 -0.41 2.15
C LEU A 89 7.36 -1.47 2.03
N GLN A 90 6.09 -1.09 2.23
CA GLN A 90 4.96 -1.99 2.11
C GLN A 90 4.58 -2.36 0.68
N PHE A 91 5.08 -1.63 -0.32
CA PHE A 91 4.84 -1.97 -1.72
C PHE A 91 5.46 -3.32 -2.10
N GLY A 92 6.65 -3.63 -1.57
CA GLY A 92 7.27 -4.95 -1.76
C GLY A 92 6.46 -6.08 -1.13
N VAL A 93 5.90 -5.84 0.06
CA VAL A 93 5.01 -6.79 0.75
C VAL A 93 3.71 -6.99 -0.02
N LEU A 94 3.15 -5.91 -0.59
CA LEU A 94 1.96 -5.96 -1.45
C LEU A 94 2.17 -6.79 -2.70
N LEU A 95 3.34 -6.70 -3.36
CA LEU A 95 3.65 -7.53 -4.53
C LEU A 95 3.73 -9.01 -4.15
N GLY A 96 4.33 -9.36 -3.01
CA GLY A 96 4.31 -10.73 -2.50
C GLY A 96 2.89 -11.24 -2.21
N GLY A 97 2.04 -10.40 -1.61
CA GLY A 97 0.63 -10.70 -1.40
C GLY A 97 -0.16 -10.84 -2.71
N ALA A 98 0.19 -10.05 -3.73
CA ALA A 98 -0.42 -10.11 -5.05
C ALA A 98 -0.22 -11.48 -5.71
N VAL A 99 1.00 -12.06 -5.65
CA VAL A 99 1.27 -13.43 -6.16
C VAL A 99 0.36 -14.47 -5.52
N VAL A 100 0.17 -14.37 -4.19
CA VAL A 100 -0.71 -15.28 -3.46
C VAL A 100 -2.16 -15.07 -3.89
N THR A 101 -2.63 -13.83 -4.00
CA THR A 101 -4.01 -13.56 -4.46
C THR A 101 -4.24 -13.96 -5.91
N GLU A 102 -3.29 -13.78 -6.82
CA GLU A 102 -3.40 -14.20 -8.23
C GLU A 102 -3.52 -15.72 -8.34
N THR A 103 -2.75 -16.45 -7.53
CA THR A 103 -2.76 -17.91 -7.51
C THR A 103 -4.08 -18.43 -6.94
N VAL A 104 -4.57 -17.84 -5.84
CA VAL A 104 -5.77 -18.31 -5.15
C VAL A 104 -7.06 -17.89 -5.88
N PHE A 105 -7.13 -16.68 -6.45
CA PHE A 105 -8.29 -16.20 -7.22
C PHE A 105 -8.25 -16.58 -8.71
N ALA A 106 -7.24 -17.35 -9.13
CA ALA A 106 -7.02 -17.75 -10.52
C ALA A 106 -7.00 -16.59 -11.54
N ILE A 107 -6.59 -15.41 -11.09
CA ILE A 107 -6.46 -14.20 -11.91
C ILE A 107 -5.21 -14.35 -12.81
N PRO A 108 -5.28 -14.04 -14.12
CA PRO A 108 -4.08 -13.98 -14.95
C PRO A 108 -3.21 -12.80 -14.49
N GLY A 109 -2.03 -13.11 -13.95
CA GLY A 109 -1.09 -12.12 -13.45
C GLY A 109 0.34 -12.62 -13.53
N THR A 110 1.28 -11.67 -13.50
CA THR A 110 2.71 -11.91 -13.66
C THR A 110 3.27 -12.77 -12.53
N GLY A 111 2.73 -12.64 -11.31
CA GLY A 111 3.10 -13.46 -10.15
C GLY A 111 2.73 -14.93 -10.30
N ARG A 112 1.51 -15.22 -10.77
CA ARG A 112 1.06 -16.58 -11.07
C ARG A 112 1.89 -17.23 -12.19
N LEU A 113 2.33 -16.44 -13.17
CA LEU A 113 3.16 -16.91 -14.28
C LEU A 113 4.56 -17.32 -13.78
N ILE A 114 5.17 -16.51 -12.92
CA ILE A 114 6.44 -16.84 -12.24
C ILE A 114 6.28 -18.09 -11.38
N TRP A 115 5.19 -18.18 -10.60
CA TRP A 115 4.92 -19.36 -9.76
C TRP A 115 4.84 -20.66 -10.55
N ARG A 116 4.16 -20.64 -11.71
CA ARG A 116 4.09 -21.80 -12.61
C ARG A 116 5.44 -22.14 -13.23
N ALA A 117 6.22 -21.14 -13.64
CA ALA A 117 7.56 -21.33 -14.20
C ALA A 117 8.53 -21.96 -13.20
N ILE A 118 8.43 -21.59 -11.90
CA ILE A 118 9.18 -22.26 -10.81
C ILE A 118 8.82 -23.75 -10.77
N GLY A 119 7.53 -24.09 -10.84
CA GLY A 119 7.07 -25.49 -10.83
C GLY A 119 7.48 -26.30 -12.07
N GLN A 120 7.71 -25.63 -13.21
CA GLN A 120 8.15 -26.25 -14.46
C GLN A 120 9.68 -26.20 -14.64
N LEU A 121 10.44 -25.69 -13.66
CA LEU A 121 11.89 -25.48 -13.72
C LEU A 121 12.33 -24.64 -14.94
N ASP A 122 11.45 -23.75 -15.41
CA ASP A 122 11.73 -22.85 -16.53
C ASP A 122 12.46 -21.58 -16.00
N PHE A 123 13.74 -21.75 -15.73
CA PHE A 123 14.60 -20.71 -15.13
C PHE A 123 14.62 -19.39 -15.94
N PRO A 124 14.66 -19.38 -17.28
CA PRO A 124 14.58 -18.14 -18.07
C PRO A 124 13.33 -17.31 -17.77
N VAL A 125 12.16 -17.95 -17.67
CA VAL A 125 10.89 -17.25 -17.40
C VAL A 125 10.85 -16.71 -15.97
N VAL A 126 11.36 -17.49 -15.00
CA VAL A 126 11.51 -17.03 -13.61
C VAL A 126 12.42 -15.81 -13.54
N GLN A 127 13.57 -15.85 -14.20
CA GLN A 127 14.52 -14.74 -14.21
C GLN A 127 13.94 -13.47 -14.84
N ALA A 128 13.24 -13.59 -15.99
CA ALA A 128 12.58 -12.47 -16.64
C ALA A 128 11.50 -11.84 -15.74
N GLY A 129 10.71 -12.67 -15.05
CA GLY A 129 9.70 -12.19 -14.11
C GLY A 129 10.29 -11.50 -12.89
N VAL A 130 11.34 -12.06 -12.29
CA VAL A 130 12.04 -11.45 -11.14
C VAL A 130 12.71 -10.13 -11.53
N MET A 131 13.33 -10.04 -12.72
CA MET A 131 13.90 -8.80 -13.23
C MET A 131 12.84 -7.71 -13.41
N THR A 132 11.69 -8.08 -14.00
CA THR A 132 10.58 -7.14 -14.23
C THR A 132 10.02 -6.62 -12.90
N LEU A 133 9.78 -7.51 -11.92
CA LEU A 133 9.30 -7.11 -10.60
C LEU A 133 10.31 -6.24 -9.86
N SER A 134 11.60 -6.59 -9.92
CA SER A 134 12.69 -5.79 -9.33
C SER A 134 12.72 -4.39 -9.92
N LEU A 135 12.58 -4.25 -11.24
CA LEU A 135 12.55 -2.94 -11.90
C LEU A 135 11.37 -2.10 -11.43
N ILE A 136 10.18 -2.69 -11.32
CA ILE A 136 8.98 -2.00 -10.80
C ILE A 136 9.21 -1.53 -9.37
N ILE A 137 9.77 -2.38 -8.51
CA ILE A 137 10.08 -2.04 -7.11
C ILE A 137 11.06 -0.86 -7.05
N VAL A 138 12.12 -0.89 -7.86
CA VAL A 138 13.10 0.22 -7.91
C VAL A 138 12.43 1.52 -8.36
N LEU A 139 11.58 1.48 -9.39
CA LEU A 139 10.86 2.67 -9.87
C LEU A 139 9.90 3.23 -8.81
N VAL A 140 9.19 2.36 -8.09
CA VAL A 140 8.28 2.79 -7.02
C VAL A 140 9.05 3.38 -5.84
N ASN A 141 10.14 2.73 -5.40
CA ASN A 141 10.98 3.27 -4.34
C ASN A 141 11.58 4.62 -4.73
N PHE A 142 12.08 4.74 -5.97
CA PHE A 142 12.57 6.02 -6.48
C PHE A 142 11.50 7.11 -6.48
N ALA A 143 10.26 6.79 -6.85
CA ALA A 143 9.15 7.72 -6.78
C ALA A 143 8.80 8.12 -5.33
N VAL A 144 8.85 7.18 -4.39
CA VAL A 144 8.64 7.41 -2.95
C VAL A 144 9.73 8.33 -2.39
N ASP A 145 10.99 8.10 -2.74
CA ASP A 145 12.11 8.92 -2.32
C ASP A 145 11.98 10.36 -2.86
N LEU A 146 11.59 10.52 -4.13
CA LEU A 146 11.32 11.83 -4.71
C LEU A 146 10.17 12.56 -4.00
N LEU A 147 9.10 11.83 -3.68
CA LEU A 147 7.95 12.37 -2.95
C LEU A 147 8.35 12.78 -1.53
N TYR A 148 9.20 11.99 -0.87
CA TYR A 148 9.77 12.31 0.44
C TYR A 148 10.58 13.61 0.40
N VAL A 149 11.45 13.79 -0.60
CA VAL A 149 12.22 15.04 -0.78
C VAL A 149 11.29 16.23 -1.02
N TYR A 150 10.23 16.08 -1.81
CA TYR A 150 9.26 17.14 -2.04
C TYR A 150 8.45 17.50 -0.79
N LEU A 151 8.08 16.49 0.01
CA LEU A 151 7.27 16.65 1.22
C LEU A 151 8.08 17.18 2.41
N ASN A 152 9.38 16.92 2.46
CA ASN A 152 10.24 17.33 3.57
C ASN A 152 11.05 18.61 3.23
N PRO A 153 10.56 19.80 3.60
CA PRO A 153 11.28 21.06 3.37
C PRO A 153 12.53 21.25 4.23
N GLN A 154 12.80 20.36 5.20
CA GLN A 154 14.01 20.41 6.04
C GLN A 154 15.21 19.68 5.43
N VAL A 155 15.03 18.95 4.32
CA VAL A 155 16.15 18.38 3.53
C VAL A 155 16.78 19.51 2.69
N ARG A 156 17.16 20.61 3.33
CA ARG A 156 18.13 21.53 2.76
C ARG A 156 19.50 20.93 3.02
N ILE A 157 20.07 20.43 1.92
CA ILE A 157 21.47 20.05 1.77
C ILE A 157 22.31 21.18 2.38
N SER A 158 22.99 20.86 3.48
CA SER A 158 24.14 21.64 3.96
C SER A 158 25.38 21.22 3.20
#